data_AF-A0A3D2ATG7-F1
#
_entry.id   AF-A0A3D2ATG7-F1
#
_cell.length_a   1.000
_cell.length_b   1.000
_cell.length_c   1.000
_cell.angle_alpha   90.00
_cell.angle_beta   90.00
_cell.angle_gamma   90.00
#
_symmetry.space_group_name_H-M   'P 1'
#
loop_
_entity.id
_entity.type
_entity.pdbx_description
1 polymer ?
#
loop_
_entity_poly.entity_id
_entity_poly.type
_entity_poly.pdbx_seq_one_letter_code
_entity_poly.pdbx_strand_id
1 'polypeptide(L)'
;MSNTYIPGMCNIGPAEIRMRRRAGYLGLAITLVLFIVFYTVPVDATMRILIFLPAALAASGFLQASLHFCAQFGMSGLFNVGDDMKHQENVDQLEYRKKDQQKALMIIAGSLAIGLAVAFIAYLLPFAG
;
A
#
# COMPACT_ATOMS: atom_id res chain seq x y z
N MET A 1 2.86 6.01 20.11
CA MET A 1 3.26 5.07 19.04
C MET A 1 3.85 3.85 19.72
N SER A 2 3.56 2.64 19.24
CA SER A 2 4.19 1.43 19.79
C SER A 2 5.62 1.36 19.30
N ASN A 3 6.59 1.52 20.20
CA ASN A 3 8.01 1.28 19.90
C ASN A 3 8.38 -0.18 20.18
N THR A 4 7.39 -1.07 20.08
CA THR A 4 7.52 -2.49 20.36
C THR A 4 6.88 -3.25 19.22
N TYR A 5 7.61 -4.25 18.74
CA TYR A 5 7.10 -5.22 17.79
C TYR A 5 5.97 -6.03 18.42
N ILE A 6 4.87 -6.16 17.70
CA ILE A 6 3.74 -7.01 18.10
C ILE A 6 3.31 -7.85 16.91
N PRO A 7 3.43 -9.19 16.98
CA PRO A 7 3.12 -10.09 15.87
C PRO A 7 1.71 -9.88 15.30
N GLY A 8 1.62 -9.70 13.99
CA GLY A 8 0.38 -9.47 13.24
C GLY A 8 -0.27 -8.10 13.44
N MET A 9 0.33 -7.22 14.26
CA MET A 9 -0.27 -5.93 14.63
C MET A 9 0.63 -4.73 14.37
N CYS A 10 1.91 -4.80 14.72
CA CYS A 10 2.84 -3.67 14.56
C CYS A 10 4.26 -4.19 14.27
N ASN A 11 4.83 -3.84 13.12
CA ASN A 11 6.19 -4.21 12.74
C ASN A 11 7.02 -3.04 12.18
N ILE A 12 6.48 -1.81 12.23
CA ILE A 12 7.17 -0.61 11.76
C ILE A 12 7.07 0.56 12.73
N GLY A 13 8.15 1.33 12.81
CA GLY A 13 8.29 2.53 13.63
C GLY A 13 7.95 3.82 12.88
N PRO A 14 8.09 4.98 13.55
CA PRO A 14 7.59 6.26 13.06
C PRO A 14 8.17 6.69 11.70
N ALA A 15 9.45 6.43 11.43
CA ALA A 15 10.07 6.80 10.16
C ALA A 15 9.50 6.01 8.98
N GLU A 16 9.37 4.70 9.14
CA GLU A 16 8.76 3.78 8.18
C GLU A 16 7.30 4.15 7.89
N ILE A 17 6.53 4.53 8.92
CA ILE A 17 5.14 4.99 8.79
C ILE A 17 5.06 6.29 7.96
N ARG A 18 5.92 7.28 8.27
CA ARG A 18 5.96 8.55 7.53
C ARG A 18 6.30 8.33 6.06
N MET A 19 7.27 7.44 5.77
CA MET A 19 7.65 7.10 4.39
C MET A 19 6.48 6.46 3.62
N ARG A 20 5.79 5.48 4.20
CA ARG A 20 4.62 4.83 3.58
C ARG A 20 3.46 5.80 3.37
N ARG A 21 3.21 6.71 4.32
CA ARG A 21 2.21 7.77 4.16
C ARG A 21 2.53 8.71 3.00
N ARG A 22 3.80 9.12 2.86
CA ARG A 22 4.26 9.96 1.74
C ARG A 22 4.11 9.23 0.40
N ALA A 23 4.49 7.95 0.33
CA ALA A 23 4.27 7.12 -0.85
C ALA A 23 2.76 7.00 -1.18
N GLY A 24 1.91 6.85 -0.15
CA GLY A 24 0.45 6.86 -0.27
C GLY A 24 -0.06 8.13 -0.96
N TYR A 25 0.34 9.30 -0.46
CA TYR A 25 -0.05 10.59 -1.05
C TYR A 25 0.51 10.80 -2.46
N LEU A 26 1.74 10.40 -2.73
CA LEU A 26 2.33 10.48 -4.08
C LEU A 26 1.56 9.61 -5.07
N GLY A 27 1.28 8.35 -4.70
CA GLY A 27 0.47 7.45 -5.51
C GLY A 27 -0.93 8.02 -5.78
N LEU A 28 -1.58 8.58 -4.75
CA LEU A 28 -2.88 9.21 -4.88
C LEU A 28 -2.87 10.40 -5.85
N ALA A 29 -1.86 11.27 -5.74
CA ALA A 29 -1.71 12.41 -6.64
C ALA A 29 -1.57 11.94 -8.10
N ILE A 30 -0.73 10.93 -8.35
CA ILE A 30 -0.56 10.33 -9.68
C ILE A 30 -1.87 9.73 -10.19
N THR A 31 -2.58 8.97 -9.34
CA THR A 31 -3.90 8.41 -9.67
C THR A 31 -4.89 9.49 -10.08
N LEU A 32 -4.99 10.58 -9.32
CA LEU A 32 -5.92 11.68 -9.64
C LEU A 32 -5.57 12.36 -10.96
N VAL A 33 -4.28 12.62 -11.22
CA VAL A 33 -3.83 13.21 -12.49
C VAL A 33 -4.18 12.31 -13.66
N LEU A 34 -3.87 11.00 -13.58
CA LEU A 34 -4.21 10.05 -14.65
C LEU A 34 -5.72 9.95 -14.85
N PHE A 35 -6.50 9.93 -13.77
CA PHE A 35 -7.96 9.89 -13.86
C PHE A 35 -8.51 11.09 -14.62
N ILE A 36 -8.04 12.30 -14.31
CA ILE A 36 -8.44 13.53 -15.00
C ILE A 36 -8.07 13.43 -16.48
N VAL A 37 -6.82 13.06 -16.81
CA VAL A 37 -6.36 12.91 -18.20
C VAL A 37 -7.23 11.91 -18.98
N PHE A 38 -7.52 10.75 -18.40
CA PHE A 38 -8.33 9.72 -19.07
C PHE A 38 -9.79 10.13 -19.27
N TYR A 39 -10.30 11.05 -18.45
CA TYR A 39 -11.64 11.58 -18.57
C TYR A 39 -11.75 12.75 -19.56
N THR A 40 -10.69 13.56 -19.69
CA THR A 40 -10.66 14.78 -20.53
C THR A 40 -9.97 14.60 -21.87
N VAL A 41 -9.34 13.46 -22.14
CA VAL A 41 -8.72 13.13 -23.44
C VAL A 41 -9.32 11.83 -23.98
N PRO A 42 -9.51 11.67 -25.31
CA PRO A 42 -10.02 10.44 -25.91
C PRO A 42 -8.97 9.31 -25.83
N VAL A 43 -8.86 8.72 -24.65
CA VAL A 43 -7.98 7.57 -24.37
C VAL A 43 -8.80 6.29 -24.44
N ASP A 44 -8.26 5.29 -25.12
CA ASP A 44 -8.84 3.96 -25.23
C ASP A 44 -9.17 3.37 -23.84
N ALA A 45 -10.34 2.77 -23.70
CA ALA A 45 -10.83 2.27 -22.42
C ALA A 45 -9.87 1.25 -21.79
N THR A 46 -9.20 0.41 -22.58
CA THR A 46 -8.26 -0.60 -22.06
C THR A 46 -7.03 0.04 -21.43
N MET A 47 -6.55 1.17 -21.95
CA MET A 47 -5.41 1.90 -21.39
C MET A 47 -5.73 2.52 -20.03
N ARG A 48 -7.00 2.79 -19.74
CA ARG A 48 -7.42 3.36 -18.46
C ARG A 48 -7.21 2.40 -17.29
N ILE A 49 -7.14 1.09 -17.56
CA ILE A 49 -6.85 0.06 -16.56
C ILE A 49 -5.48 0.28 -15.91
N LEU A 50 -4.53 0.95 -16.59
CA LEU A 50 -3.20 1.27 -16.04
C LEU A 50 -3.26 2.13 -14.77
N ILE A 51 -4.36 2.85 -14.52
CA ILE A 51 -4.59 3.59 -13.27
C ILE A 51 -4.56 2.69 -12.03
N PHE A 52 -4.78 1.39 -12.22
CA PHE A 52 -4.64 0.34 -11.21
C PHE A 52 -3.33 0.49 -10.42
N LEU A 53 -2.21 0.69 -11.12
CA LEU A 53 -0.87 0.66 -10.52
C LEU A 53 -0.67 1.77 -9.47
N PRO A 54 -0.82 3.07 -9.81
CA PRO A 54 -0.67 4.11 -8.81
C PRO A 54 -1.75 4.04 -7.72
N ALA A 55 -2.96 3.55 -8.04
CA ALA A 55 -4.03 3.40 -7.06
C ALA A 55 -3.72 2.31 -6.02
N ALA A 56 -3.23 1.15 -6.47
CA ALA A 56 -2.81 0.06 -5.59
C ALA A 56 -1.58 0.46 -4.74
N LEU A 57 -0.64 1.21 -5.30
CA LEU A 57 0.50 1.76 -4.56
C LEU A 57 0.05 2.77 -3.49
N ALA A 58 -0.88 3.66 -3.84
CA ALA A 58 -1.47 4.61 -2.89
C ALA A 58 -2.14 3.89 -1.72
N ALA A 59 -3.00 2.91 -2.04
CA ALA A 59 -3.71 2.09 -1.07
C ALA A 59 -2.75 1.33 -0.15
N SER A 60 -1.71 0.71 -0.73
CA SER A 60 -0.67 0.00 0.03
C SER A 60 0.07 0.93 1.01
N GLY A 61 0.47 2.13 0.56
CA GLY A 61 1.10 3.12 1.42
C GLY A 61 0.21 3.55 2.58
N PHE A 62 -1.07 3.85 2.33
CA PHE A 62 -2.01 4.26 3.36
C PHE A 62 -2.38 3.13 4.32
N LEU A 63 -2.67 1.92 3.82
CA LEU A 63 -2.99 0.76 4.66
C LEU A 63 -1.82 0.39 5.56
N GLN A 64 -0.60 0.32 5.02
CA GLN A 64 0.57 0.01 5.84
C GLN A 64 0.84 1.11 6.89
N ALA A 65 0.64 2.39 6.54
CA ALA A 65 0.82 3.51 7.46
C ALA A 65 -0.26 3.58 8.55
N SER A 66 -1.51 3.25 8.25
CA SER A 66 -2.62 3.28 9.21
C SER A 66 -2.59 2.10 10.17
N LEU A 67 -2.19 0.94 9.65
CA LEU A 67 -2.06 -0.29 10.43
C LEU A 67 -0.73 -0.39 11.17
N HIS A 68 0.20 0.54 10.95
CA HIS A 68 1.56 0.49 11.50
C HIS A 68 2.26 -0.85 11.17
N PHE A 69 2.00 -1.36 9.97
CA PHE A 69 2.43 -2.69 9.57
C PHE A 69 2.90 -2.68 8.13
N CYS A 70 4.15 -3.03 7.90
CA CYS A 70 4.72 -3.25 6.59
C CYS A 70 4.48 -4.68 6.10
N ALA A 71 3.81 -4.80 4.96
CA ALA A 71 3.53 -6.10 4.35
C ALA A 71 4.82 -6.81 3.90
N GLN A 72 5.79 -6.10 3.32
CA GLN A 72 7.06 -6.70 2.91
C GLN A 72 7.83 -7.28 4.09
N PHE A 73 7.96 -6.51 5.17
CA PHE A 73 8.59 -7.00 6.39
C PHE A 73 7.85 -8.23 6.94
N GLY A 74 6.51 -8.19 6.96
CA GLY A 74 5.73 -9.33 7.42
C GLY A 74 5.92 -10.60 6.57
N MET A 75 6.06 -10.45 5.25
CA MET A 75 6.36 -11.57 4.35
C MET A 75 7.78 -12.10 4.54
N SER A 76 8.75 -11.21 4.77
CA SER A 76 10.17 -11.54 4.92
C SER A 76 10.56 -12.00 6.34
N GLY A 77 9.66 -11.92 7.31
CA GLY A 77 9.96 -12.23 8.71
C GLY A 77 10.87 -11.17 9.37
N LEU A 78 10.64 -9.91 9.03
CA LEU A 78 11.40 -8.75 9.50
C LEU A 78 10.50 -7.78 10.26
N PHE A 79 11.12 -6.89 11.03
CA PHE A 79 10.48 -5.69 11.56
C PHE A 79 11.50 -4.55 11.74
N ASN A 80 11.01 -3.33 11.87
CA ASN A 80 11.82 -2.17 12.29
C ASN A 80 10.93 -1.21 13.07
N VAL A 81 10.93 -1.29 14.40
CA VAL A 81 10.13 -0.42 15.28
C VAL A 81 10.92 0.78 15.82
N GLY A 82 12.15 0.98 15.32
CA GLY A 82 13.00 2.11 15.68
C GLY A 82 12.57 3.41 15.02
N ASP A 83 13.29 4.48 15.36
CA ASP A 83 13.04 5.83 14.83
C ASP A 83 13.70 6.10 13.47
N ASP A 84 14.49 5.16 12.97
CA ASP A 84 15.16 5.23 11.66
C ASP A 84 14.66 4.15 10.69
N MET A 85 15.21 4.14 9.48
CA MET A 85 14.87 3.16 8.42
C MET A 85 16.02 2.17 8.14
N LYS A 86 17.09 2.20 8.93
CA LYS A 86 18.33 1.47 8.66
C LYS A 86 18.40 0.13 9.38
N HIS A 87 17.81 0.04 10.56
CA HIS A 87 17.94 -1.13 11.43
C HIS A 87 16.70 -2.03 11.30
N GLN A 88 16.88 -3.17 10.64
CA GLN A 88 15.86 -4.22 10.56
C GLN A 88 16.27 -5.39 11.47
N GLU A 89 15.29 -5.93 12.16
CA GLU A 89 15.44 -7.08 13.06
C GLU A 89 14.68 -8.29 12.49
N ASN A 90 15.15 -9.49 12.85
CA ASN A 90 14.52 -10.73 12.45
C ASN A 90 13.43 -11.14 13.45
N VAL A 91 12.34 -11.69 12.95
CA VAL A 91 11.35 -12.38 13.78
C VAL A 91 11.83 -13.82 13.96
N ASP A 92 12.26 -14.23 15.15
CA ASP A 92 12.83 -15.57 15.34
C ASP A 92 11.75 -16.66 15.44
N GLN A 93 10.60 -16.36 16.05
CA GLN A 93 9.56 -17.34 16.29
C GLN A 93 8.74 -17.58 15.02
N LEU A 94 8.66 -18.85 14.59
CA LEU A 94 7.87 -19.27 13.42
C LEU A 94 6.37 -18.93 13.56
N GLU A 95 5.82 -19.00 14.78
CA GLU A 95 4.42 -18.63 15.03
C GLU A 95 4.18 -17.14 14.75
N TYR A 96 5.13 -16.27 15.11
CA TYR A 96 5.02 -14.83 14.91
C TYR A 96 5.13 -14.48 13.43
N ARG A 97 6.04 -15.12 12.69
CA ARG A 97 6.13 -15.00 11.23
C ARG A 97 4.81 -15.34 10.54
N LYS A 98 4.12 -16.40 10.98
CA LYS A 98 2.82 -16.78 10.39
C LYS A 98 1.76 -15.70 10.59
N LYS A 99 1.68 -15.10 11.79
CA LYS A 99 0.75 -13.98 12.06
C LYS A 99 1.08 -12.77 11.19
N ASP A 100 2.36 -12.47 11.03
CA ASP A 100 2.83 -11.38 10.19
C ASP A 100 2.54 -11.60 8.70
N GLN A 101 2.73 -12.83 8.20
CA GLN A 101 2.39 -13.20 6.82
C GLN A 101 0.89 -13.10 6.55
N GLN A 102 0.04 -13.55 7.47
CA GLN A 102 -1.41 -13.39 7.35
C GLN A 102 -1.81 -11.91 7.27
N LYS A 103 -1.24 -11.07 8.13
CA LYS A 103 -1.47 -9.63 8.11
C LYS A 103 -0.98 -9.00 6.81
N ALA A 104 0.21 -9.38 6.35
CA ALA A 104 0.78 -8.90 5.10
C ALA A 104 -0.11 -9.25 3.89
N LEU A 105 -0.59 -10.50 3.80
CA LEU A 105 -1.50 -10.94 2.74
C LEU A 105 -2.81 -10.16 2.76
N MET A 106 -3.38 -9.89 3.95
CA MET A 106 -4.57 -9.03 4.08
C MET A 106 -4.32 -7.63 3.51
N ILE A 107 -3.17 -7.01 3.82
CA ILE A 107 -2.82 -5.67 3.31
C ILE A 107 -2.61 -5.70 1.80
N ILE A 108 -1.90 -6.70 1.27
CA ILE A 108 -1.66 -6.85 -0.17
C ILE A 108 -3.00 -7.03 -0.90
N ALA A 109 -3.83 -7.97 -0.45
CA ALA A 109 -5.14 -8.22 -1.05
C ALA A 109 -6.05 -6.99 -1.00
N GLY A 110 -6.09 -6.29 0.14
CA GLY A 110 -6.85 -5.03 0.28
C GLY A 110 -6.35 -3.94 -0.68
N SER A 111 -5.04 -3.81 -0.84
CA SER A 111 -4.44 -2.82 -1.75
C SER A 111 -4.77 -3.12 -3.21
N LEU A 112 -4.68 -4.40 -3.60
CA LEU A 112 -5.04 -4.87 -4.94
C LEU A 112 -6.53 -4.67 -5.21
N ALA A 113 -7.39 -5.00 -4.25
CA ALA A 113 -8.85 -4.83 -4.38
C ALA A 113 -9.23 -3.36 -4.58
N ILE A 114 -8.63 -2.44 -3.82
CA ILE A 114 -8.85 -1.00 -3.99
C ILE A 114 -8.36 -0.54 -5.37
N GLY A 115 -7.16 -0.94 -5.78
CA GLY A 115 -6.63 -0.61 -7.11
C GLY A 115 -7.54 -1.11 -8.24
N LEU A 116 -8.03 -2.35 -8.14
CA LEU A 116 -8.95 -2.94 -9.12
C LEU A 116 -10.28 -2.19 -9.17
N ALA A 117 -10.83 -1.80 -8.02
CA ALA A 117 -12.05 -1.01 -7.96
C ALA A 117 -11.89 0.35 -8.67
N VAL A 118 -10.77 1.06 -8.43
CA VAL A 118 -10.47 2.32 -9.12
C VAL A 118 -10.31 2.12 -10.63
N ALA A 119 -9.59 1.07 -11.05
CA ALA A 119 -9.42 0.76 -12.47
C ALA A 119 -10.74 0.40 -13.16
N PHE A 120 -11.61 -0.35 -12.49
CA PHE A 120 -12.93 -0.70 -12.98
C PHE A 120 -13.81 0.54 -13.17
N ILE A 121 -13.78 1.47 -12.21
CA ILE A 121 -14.48 2.77 -12.33
C ILE A 121 -13.94 3.54 -13.54
N ALA A 122 -12.61 3.66 -13.69
CA ALA A 122 -12.00 4.38 -14.80
C ALA A 122 -12.30 3.76 -16.17
N TYR A 123 -12.41 2.43 -16.23
CA TYR A 123 -12.77 1.68 -17.44
C TYR A 123 -14.22 1.94 -17.87
N LEU A 124 -15.16 1.97 -16.91
CA LEU A 124 -16.59 2.13 -17.20
C LEU A 124 -17.02 3.58 -17.48
N LEU A 125 -16.27 4.56 -16.96
CA LEU A 125 -16.64 5.96 -17.14
C LEU A 125 -16.45 6.38 -18.60
N PRO A 126 -17.47 6.95 -19.27
CA PRO A 126 -17.31 7.44 -20.62
C PRO A 126 -16.37 8.64 -20.65
N PHE A 127 -15.73 8.86 -21.80
CA PHE A 127 -15.04 10.11 -22.10
C PHE A 127 -16.05 11.27 -22.09
N ALA A 128 -15.67 12.43 -21.55
CA ALA A 128 -16.56 13.56 -21.33
C ALA A 128 -16.44 14.71 -22.36
N GLY A 129 -15.69 14.49 -23.44
CA GLY A 129 -15.57 15.46 -24.54
C GLY A 129 -16.29 15.04 -25.81
#